data_AF-A0A920V050-F1
#
_entry.id   AF-A0A920V050-F1
#
_cell.length_a   1.000
_cell.length_b   1.000
_cell.length_c   1.000
_cell.angle_alpha   90.00
_cell.angle_beta   90.00
_cell.angle_gamma   90.00
#
_symmetry.space_group_name_H-M   'P 1'
#
loop_
_entity.id
_entity.type
_entity.pdbx_description
1 polymer ?
#
loop_
_entity_poly.entity_id
_entity_poly.type
_entity_poly.pdbx_seq_one_letter_code
_entity_poly.pdbx_strand_id
1 'polypeptide(L)' 'MVGAKADAVAICFLHSYANPAHEKLAEELVREMLPDAFVCSSASVLSQFREYERFNTTALNAYIGHSCPTIWTVFEIV' A
#
# COMPACT_ATOMS: atom_id res chain seq x y z
N MET A 1 -7.79 7.34 17.21
CA MET A 1 -6.61 6.89 17.99
C MET A 1 -6.17 5.56 17.40
N VAL A 2 -5.04 5.53 16.68
CA VAL A 2 -4.41 4.28 16.26
C VAL A 2 -3.63 3.77 17.49
N GLY A 3 -4.13 2.70 18.11
CA GLY A 3 -3.63 2.18 19.39
C GLY A 3 -2.38 1.29 19.29
N ALA A 4 -1.90 1.00 18.08
CA ALA A 4 -0.69 0.25 17.82
C ALA A 4 0.23 1.05 16.91
N LYS A 5 1.49 1.22 17.29
CA LYS A 5 2.50 1.89 16.45
C LYS A 5 2.72 1.01 15.22
N ALA A 6 2.24 1.46 14.06
CA ALA A 6 2.36 0.72 12.80
C ALA A 6 3.43 1.38 11.95
N ASP A 7 4.49 0.63 11.61
CA ASP A 7 5.59 1.12 10.77
C ASP A 7 5.24 1.06 9.26
N ALA A 8 4.20 0.30 8.89
CA ALA A 8 3.67 0.20 7.54
C ALA A 8 2.15 0.00 7.51
N VAL A 9 1.50 0.52 6.46
CA VAL A 9 0.06 0.41 6.22
C VAL A 9 -0.20 0.00 4.77
N ALA A 10 -0.86 -1.14 4.59
CA ALA A 10 -1.38 -1.59 3.30
C ALA A 10 -2.87 -1.26 3.19
N ILE A 11 -3.27 -0.59 2.12
CA ILE A 11 -4.67 -0.18 1.87
C ILE A 11 -5.25 -1.01 0.73
N CYS A 12 -6.28 -1.78 1.05
CA CYS A 12 -6.83 -2.83 0.18
C CYS A 12 -8.36 -2.75 0.17
N PHE A 13 -8.94 -2.24 -0.92
CA PHE A 13 -10.38 -2.20 -1.14
C PHE A 13 -10.80 -3.22 -2.20
N LEU A 14 -12.05 -3.68 -2.11
CA LEU A 14 -12.68 -4.44 -3.18
C LEU A 14 -12.93 -3.54 -4.38
N HIS A 15 -12.71 -4.09 -5.59
CA HIS A 15 -12.88 -3.39 -6.88
C HIS A 15 -11.98 -2.17 -7.11
N SER A 16 -10.93 -1.99 -6.32
CA SER A 16 -9.98 -0.87 -6.51
C SER A 16 -9.25 -0.91 -7.84
N TYR A 17 -9.12 -2.09 -8.46
CA TYR A 17 -8.61 -2.25 -9.83
C TYR A 17 -9.47 -1.51 -10.88
N ALA A 18 -10.78 -1.34 -10.63
CA ALA A 18 -11.70 -0.66 -11.53
C ALA A 18 -11.90 0.81 -11.14
N ASN A 19 -11.96 1.10 -9.83
CA ASN A 19 -12.07 2.46 -9.32
C ASN A 19 -11.14 2.67 -8.11
N PRO A 20 -9.95 3.28 -8.31
CA PRO A 20 -8.99 3.50 -7.25
C PRO A 20 -9.27 4.75 -6.41
N ALA A 21 -10.34 5.51 -6.69
CA ALA A 21 -10.58 6.81 -6.05
C ALA A 21 -10.65 6.72 -4.51
N HIS A 22 -11.35 5.71 -3.98
CA HIS A 22 -11.44 5.51 -2.54
C HIS A 22 -10.12 5.07 -1.90
N GLU A 23 -9.32 4.29 -2.61
CA GLU A 23 -8.00 3.90 -2.11
C GLU A 23 -7.04 5.09 -2.05
N LYS A 24 -7.04 5.96 -3.07
CA LYS A 24 -6.22 7.17 -3.08
C LYS A 24 -6.57 8.12 -1.94
N LEU A 25 -7.87 8.36 -1.73
CA LEU A 25 -8.33 9.21 -0.63
C LEU A 25 -7.94 8.62 0.74
N ALA A 26 -8.02 7.30 0.90
CA ALA A 26 -7.58 6.64 2.12
C ALA A 26 -6.05 6.73 2.29
N GLU A 27 -5.27 6.59 1.22
CA GLU A 27 -3.82 6.72 1.23
C GLU A 27 -3.37 8.12 1.66
N GLU A 28 -3.99 9.17 1.11
CA GLU A 28 -3.74 10.55 1.50
C GLU A 28 -4.03 10.78 2.99
N LEU A 29 -5.19 10.33 3.46
CA LEU A 29 -5.61 10.54 4.84
C LEU A 29 -4.75 9.75 5.84
N VAL A 30 -4.30 8.55 5.47
CA VAL A 30 -3.36 7.76 6.29
C VAL A 30 -1.98 8.40 6.32
N ARG A 31 -1.48 8.94 5.19
CA ARG A 31 -0.21 9.68 5.16
C ARG A 31 -0.24 10.94 6.03
N GLU A 32 -1.36 11.64 6.08
CA GLU A 32 -1.53 12.79 6.97
C GLU A 32 -1.52 12.39 8.45
N MET A 33 -2.11 11.25 8.81
CA MET A 33 -2.16 10.77 10.19
C MET A 33 -0.89 10.06 10.65
N LEU A 34 -0.14 9.42 9.74
CA LEU A 34 1.04 8.60 10.02
C LEU A 34 2.18 8.95 9.04
N PRO A 35 2.80 10.14 9.18
CA PRO A 35 3.84 10.60 8.25
C PRO A 35 5.11 9.73 8.27
N ASP A 36 5.37 9.03 9.38
CA ASP A 36 6.55 8.19 9.55
C ASP A 36 6.33 6.74 9.07
N ALA A 37 5.11 6.36 8.70
CA ALA A 37 4.78 5.00 8.29
C ALA A 37 4.87 4.84 6.78
N PHE A 38 5.31 3.66 6.32
CA PHE A 38 5.27 3.32 4.91
C PHE A 38 3.83 2.99 4.47
N VAL A 39 3.25 3.79 3.57
CA VAL A 39 1.86 3.60 3.10
C VAL A 39 1.84 3.20 1.64
N CYS A 40 1.14 2.11 1.31
CA CYS A 40 0.92 1.67 -0.07
C CYS A 40 -0.54 1.24 -0.31
N SER A 41 -1.02 1.43 -1.54
CA SER A 41 -2.36 1.02 -1.96
C SER A 41 -2.33 -0.16 -2.94
N SER A 42 -3.36 -0.99 -2.88
CA SER A 42 -3.43 -2.20 -3.68
C SER A 42 -3.56 -1.90 -5.17
N ALA A 43 -4.22 -0.80 -5.53
CA ALA A 43 -4.29 -0.28 -6.89
C ALA A 43 -2.92 0.24 -7.41
N SER A 44 -2.07 0.82 -6.56
CA SER A 44 -0.74 1.29 -6.98
C SER A 44 0.25 0.15 -7.18
N VAL A 45 0.11 -0.94 -6.42
CA VAL A 45 1.01 -2.10 -6.49
C VAL A 45 0.64 -3.03 -7.66
N LEU A 46 -0.61 -3.52 -7.70
CA LEU A 46 -1.07 -4.44 -8.74
C LEU A 46 -2.57 -4.26 -9.02
N SER A 47 -2.88 -3.61 -10.15
CA SER A 47 -4.27 -3.45 -10.63
C SER A 47 -4.78 -4.68 -11.38
N GLN A 48 -4.84 -5.84 -10.72
CA GLN A 48 -5.37 -7.08 -11.33
C GLN A 48 -6.76 -7.47 -10.81
N PHE A 49 -7.53 -8.11 -11.71
CA PHE A 49 -8.80 -8.76 -11.40
C PHE A 49 -8.51 -10.03 -10.60
N ARG A 50 -8.44 -9.88 -9.28
CA ARG A 50 -8.61 -10.85 -8.18
C ARG A 50 -7.99 -10.25 -6.91
N GLU A 51 -8.70 -10.34 -5.80
CA GLU A 51 -8.35 -9.73 -4.52
C GLU A 51 -7.24 -10.48 -3.77
N TYR A 52 -7.18 -11.81 -3.90
CA TYR A 52 -6.23 -12.62 -3.13
C TYR A 52 -4.78 -12.31 -3.50
N GLU A 53 -4.46 -12.38 -4.79
CA GLU A 53 -3.14 -12.11 -5.33
C GLU A 53 -2.74 -10.66 -5.04
N ARG A 54 -3.66 -9.72 -5.24
CA ARG A 54 -3.44 -8.29 -5.01
C ARG A 54 -3.17 -7.99 -3.54
N PHE A 55 -3.97 -8.52 -2.62
CA PHE A 55 -3.80 -8.26 -1.18
C PHE A 55 -2.52 -8.88 -0.66
N ASN A 56 -2.18 -10.09 -1.11
CA ASN A 56 -0.95 -10.76 -0.71
C ASN A 56 0.30 -9.98 -1.15
N THR A 57 0.34 -9.53 -2.42
CA THR A 57 1.47 -8.72 -2.89
C THR A 57 1.53 -7.35 -2.22
N THR A 58 0.38 -6.70 -1.96
CA THR A 58 0.35 -5.40 -1.28
C THR A 58 0.81 -5.52 0.18
N ALA A 59 0.43 -6.60 0.88
CA ALA A 59 0.88 -6.87 2.24
C ALA A 59 2.40 -7.15 2.29
N LEU A 60 2.91 -7.98 1.38
CA LEU A 60 4.35 -8.23 1.24
C LEU A 60 5.11 -6.93 0.93
N ASN A 61 4.55 -6.10 0.06
CA ASN A 61 5.12 -4.82 -0.32
C ASN A 61 5.19 -3.83 0.86
N ALA A 62 4.14 -3.75 1.67
CA ALA A 62 4.17 -2.95 2.90
C ALA A 62 5.22 -3.45 3.90
N TYR A 63 5.37 -4.77 4.03
CA TYR A 63 6.36 -5.40 4.90
C TYR A 63 7.81 -5.16 4.42
N ILE A 64 8.07 -5.24 3.12
CA ILE A 64 9.42 -5.03 2.61
C ILE A 64 9.75 -3.53 2.58
N GLY A 65 8.79 -2.69 2.21
CA GLY A 65 8.97 -1.24 2.07
C GLY A 65 9.42 -0.54 3.35
N HIS A 66 9.00 -1.03 4.53
CA HIS A 66 9.48 -0.49 5.81
C HIS A 66 10.90 -0.95 6.16
N SER A 67 11.29 -2.16 5.77
CA SER A 67 12.55 -2.78 6.18
C SER A 67 13.70 -2.39 5.23
N CYS A 68 13.38 -2.16 3.95
CA CYS A 68 14.36 -1.87 2.91
C CYS A 68 13.83 -0.79 1.93
N PRO A 69 13.95 0.50 2.25
CA PRO A 69 13.44 1.58 1.40
C PRO A 69 14.15 1.69 0.04
N THR A 70 15.34 1.11 -0.13
CA THR A 70 16.14 1.16 -1.37
C THR A 70 15.65 0.22 -2.47
N ILE A 71 14.81 -0.77 -2.16
CA ILE A 71 14.36 -1.76 -3.16
C ILE A 71 13.42 -1.15 -4.22
N TRP A 72 12.76 -0.04 -3.87
CA TRP A 72 11.88 0.71 -4.76
C TRP A 72 12.60 1.26 -5.99
N THR A 73 13.83 1.72 -5.83
CA THR A 73 14.65 2.23 -6.95
C THR A 73 15.02 1.12 -7.95
N VAL A 74 15.06 -0.13 -7.50
CA VAL A 74 15.49 -1.27 -8.34
C VAL A 74 14.34 -1.81 -9.19
N PHE A 75 13.09 -1.75 -8.69
CA PHE A 75 11.93 -2.29 -9.41
C PHE A 75 11.38 -1.34 -10.49
N GLU A 76 11.63 -0.03 -10.42
CA GLU A 76 11.31 0.91 -11.52
C GLU A 76 12.24 0.80 -12.73
N ILE A 77 13.32 0.01 -12.66
CA ILE A 77 14.32 -0.16 -13.74
C ILE A 77 13.99 -1.35 -14.68
N VAL A 78 12.90 -2.10 -14.42
CA VAL A 78 12.47 -3.22 -15.28
C VAL A 78 11.16 -2.92 -15.98
#